data_AF-A0A355R394-F1
#
_entry.id   AF-A0A355R394-F1
#
_cell.length_a   1.000
_cell.length_b   1.000
_cell.length_c   1.000
_cell.angle_alpha   90.00
_cell.angle_beta   90.00
_cell.angle_gamma   90.00
#
_symmetry.space_group_name_H-M   'P 1'
#
loop_
_entity.id
_entity.type
_entity.pdbx_description
1 polymer ?
#
loop_
_entity_poly.entity_id
_entity_poly.type
_entity_poly.pdbx_seq_one_letter_code
_entity_poly.pdbx_strand_id
1 'polypeptide(L)' 'FLRSGFAASFADKGCMSGYFTGVPVWLVTAEFSGLEGAGVALQQALDH' A
#
# COMPACT_ATOMS: atom_id res chain seq x y z
N PHE A 1 -2.69 -5.67 12.86
CA PHE A 1 -1.98 -4.55 12.25
C PHE A 1 -1.70 -3.42 13.24
N LEU A 2 -2.70 -2.67 13.73
CA LEU A 2 -2.46 -1.52 14.64
C LEU A 2 -1.76 -1.88 15.96
N ARG A 3 -1.90 -3.12 16.45
CA ARG A 3 -1.24 -3.61 17.67
C ARG A 3 -0.02 -4.52 17.44
N SER A 4 0.45 -4.70 16.20
CA SER A 4 1.53 -5.66 15.89
C SER A 4 2.93 -5.05 15.90
N GLY A 5 3.10 -3.78 16.27
CA GLY A 5 4.38 -3.07 16.19
C GLY A 5 4.83 -2.72 14.76
N PHE A 6 4.05 -3.11 13.74
CA PHE A 6 4.39 -2.91 12.32
C PHE A 6 4.72 -1.45 12.00
N ALA A 7 3.93 -0.49 12.49
CA ALA A 7 4.15 0.92 12.20
C ALA A 7 5.51 1.42 12.73
N ALA A 8 5.90 0.97 13.93
CA ALA A 8 7.20 1.31 14.51
C ALA A 8 8.36 0.69 13.70
N SER A 9 8.27 -0.60 13.37
CA SER A 9 9.29 -1.30 12.57
C SER A 9 9.36 -0.78 11.12
N PHE A 10 8.24 -0.37 10.55
CA PHE A 10 8.18 0.25 9.24
C PHE A 10 8.97 1.56 9.22
N ALA A 11 8.74 2.44 10.21
CA ALA A 11 9.42 3.72 10.32
C ALA A 11 10.88 3.61 10.79
N ASP A 12 11.29 2.53 11.45
CA ASP A 12 12.66 2.37 11.95
C ASP A 12 13.67 2.14 10.81
N LYS A 13 14.30 3.23 10.33
CA LYS A 13 15.23 3.28 9.19
C LYS A 13 16.49 4.13 9.50
N GLY A 14 16.83 4.28 10.78
CA GLY A 14 17.98 5.08 11.23
C GLY A 14 17.80 6.57 10.92
N CYS A 15 18.78 7.18 10.21
CA CYS A 15 18.71 8.60 9.85
C CYS A 15 17.52 8.96 8.95
N MET A 16 16.93 7.97 8.26
CA MET A 16 15.77 8.15 7.39
C MET A 16 14.42 7.95 8.10
N SER A 17 14.38 7.61 9.39
CA SER A 17 13.10 7.30 10.07
C SER A 17 12.07 8.43 9.98
N GLY A 18 12.54 9.69 10.00
CA GLY A 18 11.67 10.85 9.82
C GLY A 18 10.99 10.93 8.45
N TYR A 19 11.61 10.38 7.40
CA TYR A 19 11.07 10.38 6.03
C TYR A 19 9.76 9.58 5.91
N PHE A 20 9.61 8.54 6.72
CA PHE A 20 8.43 7.68 6.73
C PHE A 20 7.32 8.20 7.66
N THR A 21 7.56 9.31 8.37
CA THR A 21 6.56 9.91 9.24
C THR A 21 5.41 10.47 8.42
N GLY A 22 4.18 10.09 8.75
CA GLY A 22 2.98 10.54 8.04
C GLY A 22 2.69 9.81 6.73
N VAL A 23 3.53 8.84 6.31
CA VAL A 23 3.21 7.96 5.19
C VAL A 23 2.11 6.98 5.62
N PRO A 24 0.90 7.05 5.04
CA PRO A 24 -0.17 6.14 5.39
C PRO A 24 0.10 4.72 4.84
N VAL A 25 -0.32 3.71 5.60
CA VAL A 25 -0.23 2.30 5.20
C VAL A 25 -1.61 1.67 5.29
N TRP A 26 -2.00 0.94 4.25
CA TRP A 26 -3.27 0.23 4.17
C TRP A 26 -3.07 -1.24 3.90
N LEU A 27 -3.97 -2.05 4.45
CA LEU A 27 -4.10 -3.45 4.11
C LEU A 27 -5.24 -3.58 3.10
N VAL A 28 -4.94 -4.09 1.91
CA VAL A 28 -5.97 -4.39 0.91
C VAL A 28 -6.73 -5.62 1.37
N THR A 29 -8.05 -5.48 1.55
CA THR A 29 -8.95 -6.57 1.96
C THR A 29 -9.93 -6.97 0.86
N ALA A 30 -9.77 -6.45 -0.36
CA ALA A 30 -10.57 -6.84 -1.51
C ALA A 30 -10.23 -8.29 -1.92
N GLU A 31 -11.25 -9.13 -2.00
CA GLU A 31 -11.14 -10.58 -2.24
C GLU A 31 -10.45 -10.89 -3.58
N PHE A 32 -10.73 -10.08 -4.61
CA PHE A 32 -10.24 -10.27 -5.97
C PHE A 32 -9.50 -9.05 -6.51
N SER A 33 -8.71 -8.39 -5.67
CA SER A 33 -7.94 -7.18 -6.03
C SER A 33 -7.12 -7.33 -7.33
N GLY A 34 -6.61 -8.54 -7.61
CA GLY A 34 -5.90 -8.84 -8.87
C GLY A 34 -6.81 -8.82 -10.10
N LEU A 35 -8.04 -9.34 -10.00
CA LEU A 35 -9.01 -9.32 -11.10
C LEU A 35 -9.54 -7.90 -11.34
N GLU A 36 -9.79 -7.15 -10.27
CA GLU A 36 -10.17 -5.74 -10.34
C GLU A 36 -9.08 -4.92 -11.04
N GLY A 37 -7.81 -5.11 -10.64
CA GLY A 37 -6.66 -4.44 -11.26
C GLY A 37 -6.50 -4.80 -12.75
N ALA A 38 -6.72 -6.06 -13.11
CA ALA A 38 -6.67 -6.49 -14.51
C ALA A 38 -7.77 -5.83 -15.36
N GLY A 39 -8.98 -5.67 -14.82
CA GLY A 39 -10.08 -4.95 -15.46
C GLY A 39 -9.74 -3.48 -15.73
N VAL A 40 -9.19 -2.79 -14.72
CA VAL A 40 -8.74 -1.39 -14.86
C VAL A 40 -7.65 -1.27 -15.91
N ALA A 41 -6.65 -2.15 -15.89
CA ALA A 41 -5.56 -2.12 -16.86
C ALA A 41 -6.06 -2.32 -18.31
N LEU A 42 -7.00 -3.25 -18.52
CA LEU A 42 -7.62 -3.46 -19.82
C LEU A 42 -8.43 -2.25 -20.26
N GLN A 43 -9.23 -1.67 -19.36
CA GLN A 43 -10.02 -0.47 -19.66
C GLN A 43 -9.12 0.69 -20.10
N GLN A 44 -8.05 0.96 -19.33
CA GLN A 44 -7.08 2.00 -19.68
C GLN A 44 -6.44 1.74 -21.05
N ALA A 45 -6.11 0.49 -21.38
CA ALA A 45 -5.54 0.14 -22.68
C ALA A 45 -6.50 0.35 -23.86
N LEU A 46 -7.82 0.31 -23.63
CA LEU A 46 -8.86 0.53 -24.66
C LEU A 46 -9.29 2.00 -24.76
N ASP A 47 -9.19 2.75 -23.67
CA ASP A 47 -9.56 4.17 -23.57
C ASP A 47 -8.42 5.12 -24.03
N HIS A 48 -7.37 4.58 -24.65
CA HIS A 48 -6.17 5.29 -25.14
C HIS A 48 -6.12 5.45 -26.67
#